data_AF-R9LTR1-F1
#
_entry.id   AF-R9LTR1-F1
#
_cell.length_a   1.000
_cell.length_b   1.000
_cell.length_c   1.000
_cell.angle_alpha   90.00
_cell.angle_beta   90.00
_cell.angle_gamma   90.00
#
_symmetry.space_group_name_H-M   'P 1'
#
loop_
_entity.id
_entity.type
_entity.pdbx_description
1 polymer ?
#
loop_
_entity_poly.entity_id
_entity_poly.type
_entity_poly.pdbx_seq_one_letter_code
_entity_poly.pdbx_strand_id
1 'polypeptide(L)'
;MMGTLYGVYVRTINEHIKKIYSDSELEEEATIRNFRIVQTEGSRQVTRDTKHYNLQMIIAVGFKVNSERGVQFRKWVNQIAKDYTIKGWVMDDERLKNDGSVLTTEYFDR
;
A
#
# COMPACT_ATOMS: atom_id res chain seq x y z
N MET A 1 7.60 -4.55 -2.23
CA MET A 1 7.90 -3.16 -1.80
C MET A 1 6.94 -2.19 -2.49
N MET A 2 6.65 -1.03 -1.90
CA MET A 2 5.60 -0.10 -2.37
C MET A 2 5.76 0.36 -3.84
N GLY A 3 6.98 0.45 -4.36
CA GLY A 3 7.21 0.70 -5.79
C GLY A 3 6.62 -0.39 -6.70
N THR A 4 6.79 -1.67 -6.33
CA THR A 4 6.16 -2.79 -7.03
C THR A 4 4.63 -2.74 -6.94
N LEU A 5 4.07 -2.28 -5.82
CA LEU A 5 2.62 -2.16 -5.64
C LEU A 5 2.01 -1.20 -6.67
N TYR A 6 2.60 -0.02 -6.85
CA TYR A 6 2.09 1.01 -7.77
C TYR A 6 2.75 1.00 -9.16
N GLY A 7 3.68 0.08 -9.43
CA GLY A 7 4.37 0.02 -10.73
C GLY A 7 5.28 1.22 -10.99
N VAL A 8 5.91 1.77 -9.96
CA VAL A 8 6.80 2.94 -10.04
C VAL A 8 8.12 2.68 -9.32
N TYR A 9 9.15 3.45 -9.69
CA TYR A 9 10.45 3.36 -9.05
C TYR A 9 10.41 3.78 -7.58
N VAL A 10 11.26 3.13 -6.76
CA VAL A 10 11.38 3.42 -5.32
C VAL A 10 11.74 4.89 -5.07
N ARG A 11 12.52 5.51 -5.96
CA ARG A 11 12.85 6.94 -5.89
C ARG A 11 11.61 7.83 -5.90
N THR A 12 10.66 7.57 -6.81
CA THR A 12 9.41 8.33 -6.94
C THR A 12 8.55 8.17 -5.69
N ILE A 13 8.49 6.96 -5.12
CA ILE A 13 7.80 6.72 -3.85
C ILE A 13 8.42 7.58 -2.74
N ASN A 14 9.75 7.59 -2.62
CA ASN A 14 10.44 8.39 -1.60
C ASN A 14 10.19 9.90 -1.78
N GLU A 15 10.10 10.39 -3.01
CA GLU A 15 9.74 11.79 -3.30
C GLU A 15 8.32 12.12 -2.83
N HIS A 16 7.34 11.23 -3.07
CA HIS A 16 5.99 11.41 -2.56
C HIS A 16 5.91 11.36 -1.03
N ILE A 17 6.63 10.45 -0.38
CA ILE A 17 6.66 10.33 1.08
C ILE A 17 7.20 11.61 1.72
N LYS A 18 8.31 12.15 1.20
CA LYS A 18 8.86 13.43 1.68
C LYS A 18 7.84 14.56 1.57
N LYS A 19 7.09 14.59 0.46
CA LYS A 19 6.04 15.59 0.25
C LYS A 19 4.87 15.42 1.21
N ILE A 20 4.43 14.19 1.48
CA ILE A 20 3.38 13.90 2.47
C ILE A 20 3.76 14.46 3.86
N TYR A 21 5.01 14.29 4.27
CA TYR A 21 5.50 14.85 5.53
C TYR A 21 5.65 16.37 5.48
N SER A 22 6.14 16.94 4.37
CA SER A 22 6.25 18.40 4.26
C SER A 22 4.90 19.11 4.23
N ASP A 23 3.88 18.44 3.69
CA ASP A 23 2.51 18.94 3.60
C ASP A 23 1.74 18.67 4.92
N SER A 24 2.39 18.08 5.93
CA SER A 24 1.79 17.69 7.23
C SER A 24 0.54 16.81 7.09
N GLU A 25 0.46 16.00 6.03
CA GLU A 25 -0.64 15.06 5.82
C GLU A 25 -0.56 13.87 6.79
N LEU A 26 0.65 13.48 7.20
CA LEU A 26 0.92 12.41 8.15
C LEU A 26 2.16 12.75 8.99
N GLU A 27 2.27 12.15 10.18
CA GLU A 27 3.43 12.26 11.06
C GLU A 27 4.42 11.11 10.85
N GLU A 28 5.74 11.40 10.84
CA GLU A 28 6.77 10.40 10.51
C GLU A 28 6.86 9.28 11.57
N GLU A 29 6.81 9.62 12.86
CA GLU A 29 6.94 8.63 13.96
C GLU A 29 5.78 7.62 14.00
N ALA A 30 4.57 8.04 13.63
CA ALA A 30 3.39 7.17 13.65
C ALA A 30 3.30 6.25 12.42
N THR A 31 4.04 6.55 11.35
CA THR A 31 3.88 5.90 10.04
C THR A 31 4.97 4.92 9.68
N ILE A 32 6.11 4.94 10.39
CA ILE A 32 7.29 4.15 10.05
C ILE A 32 7.62 3.14 11.16
N ARG A 33 7.86 1.89 10.73
CA ARG A 33 8.55 0.89 11.55
C ARG A 33 9.87 0.50 10.89
N ASN A 34 10.96 0.63 11.63
CA ASN A 34 12.28 0.21 11.15
C ASN A 34 12.49 -1.27 11.44
N PHE A 35 12.70 -2.06 10.38
CA PHE A 35 13.08 -3.46 10.50
C PHE A 35 14.55 -3.62 10.14
N ARG A 36 15.32 -4.18 11.07
CA ARG A 36 16.69 -4.58 10.80
C ARG A 36 16.68 -5.91 10.07
N ILE A 37 17.09 -5.93 8.81
CA ILE A 37 17.28 -7.14 8.03
C ILE A 37 18.77 -7.40 7.92
N VAL A 38 19.23 -8.55 8.40
CA VAL A 38 20.60 -9.03 8.22
C VAL A 38 20.58 -9.97 7.02
N GLN A 39 21.28 -9.64 5.95
CA GLN A 39 21.41 -10.50 4.79
C GLN A 39 22.89 -10.85 4.58
N THR A 40 23.20 -12.12 4.36
CA THR A 40 24.55 -12.55 4.01
C THR A 40 24.72 -12.46 2.50
N GLU A 41 25.50 -11.48 2.02
CA GLU A 41 25.87 -11.35 0.61
C GLU A 41 27.34 -11.82 0.47
N GLY A 42 27.54 -13.03 -0.05
CA GLY A 42 28.86 -13.66 -0.15
C GLY A 42 29.45 -13.98 1.23
N SER A 43 30.62 -13.41 1.54
CA SER A 43 31.30 -13.57 2.84
C SER A 43 30.98 -12.45 3.85
N ARG A 44 30.13 -11.47 3.47
CA ARG A 44 29.84 -10.30 4.31
C ARG A 44 28.39 -10.34 4.81
N GLN A 45 28.21 -10.08 6.10
CA GLN A 45 26.89 -9.76 6.64
C GLN A 45 26.60 -8.29 6.37
N VAL A 46 25.55 -8.03 5.59
CA VAL A 46 25.07 -6.69 5.27
C VAL A 46 23.79 -6.46 6.06
N THR A 47 23.86 -5.56 7.03
CA THR A 47 22.71 -5.07 7.79
C THR A 47 22.07 -3.92 7.01
N ARG A 48 20.79 -4.04 6.68
CA ARG A 48 20.01 -2.94 6.08
C ARG A 48 18.82 -2.63 6.98
N ASP A 49 18.70 -1.37 7.38
CA ASP A 49 17.48 -0.87 8.01
C ASP A 49 16.45 -0.61 6.92
N THR A 50 15.42 -1.45 6.88
CA THR A 50 14.33 -1.34 5.90
C THR A 50 13.12 -0.70 6.55
N LYS A 51 12.79 0.52 6.12
CA LYS A 51 11.59 1.23 6.54
C LYS A 51 10.34 0.51 6.03
N HIS A 52 9.44 0.15 6.95
CA HIS A 52 8.11 -0.36 6.62
C HIS A 52 7.08 0.70 6.97
N TYR A 53 6.27 1.03 5.97
CA TYR A 53 5.25 2.06 6.08
C TYR A 53 3.88 1.44 6.41
N ASN A 54 3.13 2.11 7.27
CA ASN A 54 1.78 1.69 7.64
C ASN A 54 0.77 1.88 6.47
N LEU A 55 -0.46 1.40 6.67
CA LEU A 55 -1.53 1.48 5.67
C LEU A 55 -1.87 2.94 5.29
N GLN A 56 -1.85 3.87 6.25
CA GLN A 56 -2.15 5.28 5.99
C GLN A 56 -1.18 5.88 4.98
N MET A 57 0.12 5.59 5.13
CA MET A 57 1.12 6.04 4.16
C MET A 57 0.91 5.38 2.78
N ILE A 58 0.55 4.09 2.73
CA ILE A 58 0.25 3.41 1.46
C ILE A 58 -0.91 4.08 0.71
N ILE A 59 -1.96 4.45 1.45
CA ILE A 59 -3.12 5.14 0.89
C ILE A 59 -2.72 6.55 0.39
N ALA A 60 -2.03 7.33 1.22
CA ALA A 60 -1.60 8.70 0.87
C ALA A 60 -0.71 8.72 -0.38
N VAL A 61 0.25 7.81 -0.48
CA VAL A 61 1.09 7.66 -1.69
C VAL A 61 0.24 7.27 -2.90
N GLY A 62 -0.74 6.38 -2.75
CA GLY A 62 -1.62 5.97 -3.85
C GLY A 62 -2.38 7.12 -4.51
N PHE A 63 -2.71 8.17 -3.76
CA PHE A 63 -3.31 9.38 -4.30
C PHE A 63 -2.33 10.27 -5.08
N LYS A 64 -1.04 10.26 -4.71
CA LYS A 64 -0.01 11.11 -5.33
C LYS A 64 0.71 10.45 -6.51
N VAL A 65 0.71 9.12 -6.61
CA VAL A 65 1.41 8.40 -7.68
C VAL A 65 0.69 8.55 -9.02
N ASN A 66 1.46 8.90 -10.05
CA ASN A 66 1.01 8.94 -11.44
C ASN A 66 1.38 7.64 -12.18
N SER A 67 0.58 6.60 -12.00
CA SER A 67 0.70 5.32 -12.71
C SER A 67 -0.66 4.72 -13.00
N GLU A 68 -0.73 3.75 -13.91
CA GLU A 68 -1.96 3.02 -14.22
C GLU A 68 -2.56 2.36 -12.96
N ARG A 69 -1.72 1.74 -12.12
CA ARG A 69 -2.15 1.18 -10.84
C ARG A 69 -2.63 2.26 -9.86
N GLY A 70 -2.00 3.44 -9.86
CA GLY A 70 -2.47 4.58 -9.09
C GLY A 70 -3.86 5.07 -9.55
N VAL A 71 -4.11 5.07 -10.87
CA VAL A 71 -5.44 5.39 -11.43
C VAL A 71 -6.48 4.35 -11.01
N GLN A 72 -6.16 3.06 -11.11
CA GLN A 72 -7.04 1.98 -10.66
C GLN A 72 -7.36 2.10 -9.16
N PHE A 73 -6.33 2.36 -8.34
CA PHE A 73 -6.49 2.62 -6.91
C PHE A 73 -7.43 3.79 -6.64
N ARG A 74 -7.24 4.94 -7.29
CA ARG A 74 -8.13 6.11 -7.09
C ARG A 74 -9.56 5.85 -7.54
N LYS A 75 -9.78 5.12 -8.65
CA LYS A 75 -11.13 4.70 -9.07
C LYS A 75 -11.80 3.85 -7.98
N TRP A 76 -11.07 2.89 -7.42
CA TRP A 76 -11.55 2.04 -6.35
C TRP A 76 -11.86 2.83 -5.06
N VAL A 77 -10.94 3.70 -4.59
CA VAL A 77 -11.20 4.51 -3.38
C VAL A 77 -12.38 5.47 -3.59
N ASN A 78 -12.50 6.08 -4.77
CA ASN A 78 -13.63 6.95 -5.07
C ASN A 78 -14.98 6.21 -5.03
N GLN A 79 -15.01 4.95 -5.45
CA GLN A 79 -16.20 4.11 -5.35
C GLN A 79 -16.56 3.85 -3.89
N ILE A 80 -15.58 3.51 -3.05
CA ILE A 80 -15.77 3.33 -1.60
C ILE A 80 -16.30 4.61 -0.96
N ALA A 81 -15.66 5.75 -1.23
CA ALA A 81 -16.08 7.03 -0.67
C ALA A 81 -17.52 7.36 -1.07
N LYS A 82 -17.86 7.18 -2.36
CA LYS A 82 -19.22 7.38 -2.87
C LYS A 82 -20.24 6.47 -2.18
N ASP A 83 -19.98 5.17 -2.13
CA ASP A 83 -20.89 4.20 -1.52
C ASP A 83 -21.08 4.47 -0.04
N TYR A 84 -19.98 4.77 0.68
CA TYR A 84 -20.05 5.14 2.09
C TYR A 84 -20.86 6.41 2.31
N THR A 85 -20.66 7.45 1.50
CA THR A 85 -21.42 8.71 1.61
C THR A 85 -22.91 8.52 1.34
N ILE A 86 -23.30 7.66 0.39
CA ILE A 86 -24.71 7.45 0.05
C ILE A 86 -25.40 6.46 1.00
N LYS A 87 -24.75 5.34 1.33
CA LYS A 87 -25.35 4.22 2.06
C LYS A 87 -25.04 4.25 3.56
N GLY A 88 -23.97 4.94 3.97
CA GLY A 88 -23.42 4.92 5.34
C GLY A 88 -22.51 3.73 5.64
N TRP A 89 -22.27 2.85 4.67
CA TRP A 89 -21.41 1.66 4.81
C TRP A 89 -20.87 1.20 3.46
N VAL A 90 -19.82 0.39 3.49
CA VAL A 90 -19.23 -0.27 2.32
C VAL A 90 -18.93 -1.72 2.67
N MET A 91 -19.13 -2.62 1.71
CA MET A 91 -18.91 -4.05 1.85
C MET A 91 -18.33 -4.61 0.57
N ASP A 92 -17.49 -5.62 0.72
CA ASP A 92 -16.94 -6.38 -0.40
C ASP A 92 -17.86 -7.57 -0.70
N ASP A 93 -18.92 -7.30 -1.48
CA ASP A 93 -19.98 -8.26 -1.77
C ASP A 93 -19.46 -9.52 -2.48
N GLU A 94 -18.50 -9.36 -3.41
CA GLU A 94 -17.91 -10.50 -4.12
C GLU A 94 -17.10 -11.39 -3.18
N ARG A 95 -16.28 -10.79 -2.32
CA ARG A 95 -15.52 -11.54 -1.33
C ARG A 95 -16.43 -12.29 -0.35
N LEU A 96 -17.53 -11.68 0.08
CA LEU A 96 -18.47 -12.34 0.99
C LEU A 96 -19.22 -13.49 0.32
N LYS A 97 -19.51 -13.40 -0.98
CA LYS A 97 -20.07 -14.53 -1.75
C LYS A 97 -19.08 -15.69 -1.87
N ASN A 98 -17.77 -15.42 -1.78
CA ASN A 98 -16.70 -16.41 -1.81
C ASN A 98 -16.24 -16.82 -0.40
N ASP A 99 -17.18 -17.05 0.52
CA ASP A 99 -16.93 -17.45 1.92
C ASP A 99 -15.98 -16.52 2.70
N GLY A 100 -15.89 -15.24 2.29
CA GLY A 100 -15.00 -14.25 2.92
C GLY A 100 -13.53 -14.35 2.47
N SER A 101 -13.21 -15.23 1.52
CA SER A 101 -11.89 -15.38 0.94
C SER A 101 -11.78 -14.64 -0.40
N VAL A 102 -10.63 -14.01 -0.63
CA VAL A 102 -10.26 -13.50 -1.97
C VAL A 102 -9.79 -14.66 -2.86
N LEU A 103 -9.32 -15.73 -2.25
CA LEU A 103 -8.88 -16.95 -2.91
C LEU A 103 -10.08 -17.91 -3.01
N THR A 104 -10.48 -18.23 -4.23
CA THR A 104 -11.52 -19.22 -4.51
C THR A 104 -11.01 -20.63 -4.22
N THR A 105 -11.90 -21.60 -4.13
CA THR A 105 -11.56 -23.04 -4.04
C THR A 105 -10.59 -23.46 -5.15
N GLU A 106 -10.76 -22.93 -6.37
CA GLU A 106 -9.87 -23.18 -7.50
C GLU A 106 -8.39 -22.79 -7.26
N TYR A 107 -8.10 -21.86 -6.33
CA TYR A 107 -6.72 -21.53 -5.95
C TYR A 107 -6.06 -22.65 -5.14
N PHE A 108 -6.83 -23.39 -4.35
CA PHE A 108 -6.35 -24.47 -3.48
C PHE A 108 -6.35 -25.84 -4.16
N ASP A 109 -7.10 -25.97 -5.26
CA ASP A 109 -7.19 -27.21 -6.06
C ASP A 109 -6.10 -27.32 -7.14
N ARG A 110 -5.12 -26.41 -7.17
CA ARG A 110 -3.98 -26.40 -8.10
C ARG A 110 -2.64 -26.71 -7.43
#